data_AF-A0A2H1IGS2-F1
#
_entry.id   AF-A0A2H1IGS2-F1
#
_cell.length_a   1.000
_cell.length_b   1.000
_cell.length_c   1.000
_cell.angle_alpha   90.00
_cell.angle_beta   90.00
_cell.angle_gamma   90.00
#
_symmetry.space_group_name_H-M   'P 1'
#
loop_
_entity.id
_entity.type
_entity.pdbx_description
1 polymer ?
#
loop_
_entity_poly.entity_id
_entity_poly.type
_entity_poly.pdbx_seq_one_letter_code
_entity_poly.pdbx_strand_id
1 'polypeptide(L)'
;MTVRSRTAGEQTGLTYNPDYNSGSVEGISRIQLNVRDGKRLNTWRAYLKPRLGDGILTILTSTHARRLLIDDKQVTGVEVDFRGRVGTLSAHEVILTSGALASPELLMRSGIGPADELCEVDIDPVHDLPGVGKNLQDHWLSPVIFTTGSQPVPMGEVAPAEVHLFAKSDPDLPVPDTQPLFFSVPMYAQDSAPNVQSGPDNGFTLQGGLVRPASRGEVTLSGPNPQDPSLVNPNVLSEQADVDALVASVRQCREIGRAEALSRWQPTEIFPGPEVSDDELEDYVRGSVVTYHHQVGTCRMGQDETSVVDPSTFKVHGLEGLRIADASIMPQIPTGNTNAPTIMIAERAAAVLVGSPLEGITTP
;
A
#
# COMPACT_ATOMS: atom_id res chain seq x y z
N MET A 1 23.74 0.42 -11.97
CA MET A 1 23.29 1.66 -11.31
C MET A 1 23.32 1.52 -9.80
N THR A 2 22.74 0.44 -9.27
CA THR A 2 22.68 0.03 -7.85
C THR A 2 23.85 0.46 -6.94
N VAL A 3 25.10 0.12 -7.29
CA VAL A 3 26.26 0.43 -6.42
C VAL A 3 26.48 1.94 -6.31
N ARG A 4 26.27 2.68 -7.39
CA ARG A 4 26.48 4.13 -7.43
C ARG A 4 25.36 4.90 -6.76
N SER A 5 24.10 4.49 -6.93
CA SER A 5 22.99 5.09 -6.17
C SER A 5 23.12 4.82 -4.67
N ARG A 6 23.59 3.62 -4.28
CA ARG A 6 23.95 3.36 -2.87
C ARG A 6 25.08 4.28 -2.39
N THR A 7 26.18 4.35 -3.14
CA THR A 7 27.33 5.20 -2.77
C THR A 7 26.93 6.68 -2.67
N ALA A 8 26.02 7.14 -3.53
CA ALA A 8 25.47 8.50 -3.47
C ALA A 8 24.75 8.76 -2.14
N GLY A 9 23.91 7.83 -1.69
CA GLY A 9 23.29 7.92 -0.36
C GLY A 9 24.31 7.90 0.79
N GLU A 10 25.33 7.05 0.70
CA GLU A 10 26.42 6.99 1.69
C GLU A 10 27.19 8.33 1.76
N GLN A 11 27.40 8.99 0.62
CA GLN A 11 28.03 10.34 0.57
C GLN A 11 27.18 11.43 1.21
N THR A 12 25.86 11.24 1.30
CA THR A 12 24.93 12.14 2.02
C THR A 12 24.77 11.77 3.50
N GLY A 13 25.55 10.82 4.01
CA GLY A 13 25.55 10.43 5.43
C GLY A 13 24.65 9.25 5.80
N LEU A 14 24.03 8.58 4.83
CA LEU A 14 23.24 7.37 5.10
C LEU A 14 24.15 6.17 5.38
N THR A 15 23.81 5.40 6.41
CA THR A 15 24.52 4.15 6.70
C THR A 15 24.02 3.04 5.78
N TYR A 16 24.94 2.23 5.23
CA TYR A 16 24.56 1.04 4.49
C TYR A 16 23.94 -0.01 5.43
N ASN A 17 22.71 -0.41 5.11
CA ASN A 17 22.03 -1.51 5.78
C ASN A 17 22.00 -2.73 4.84
N PRO A 18 22.71 -3.82 5.14
CA PRO A 18 22.75 -5.00 4.27
C PRO A 18 21.45 -5.81 4.29
N ASP A 19 20.61 -5.65 5.33
CA ASP A 19 19.36 -6.38 5.48
C ASP A 19 18.34 -5.59 6.32
N TYR A 20 17.52 -4.81 5.64
CA TYR A 20 16.44 -4.02 6.27
C TYR A 20 15.32 -4.90 6.87
N ASN A 21 15.33 -6.22 6.66
CA ASN A 21 14.40 -7.16 7.29
C ASN A 21 14.96 -7.80 8.58
N SER A 22 16.18 -7.45 9.00
CA SER A 22 16.87 -8.04 10.16
C SER A 22 16.43 -7.53 11.53
N GLY A 23 15.54 -6.52 11.57
CA GLY A 23 14.99 -5.94 12.81
C GLY A 23 15.13 -4.42 12.90
N SER A 24 16.10 -3.83 12.19
CA SER A 24 16.18 -2.38 11.96
C SER A 24 16.13 -2.09 10.47
N VAL A 25 15.20 -1.22 10.06
CA VAL A 25 15.02 -0.82 8.66
C VAL A 25 15.94 0.33 8.25
N GLU A 26 16.45 1.11 9.20
CA GLU A 26 17.14 2.38 8.94
C GLU A 26 18.41 2.20 8.08
N GLY A 27 18.62 3.13 7.15
CA GLY A 27 19.77 3.15 6.24
C GLY A 27 19.41 2.88 4.79
N ILE A 28 20.44 2.80 3.95
CA ILE A 28 20.33 2.55 2.51
C ILE A 28 20.56 1.07 2.20
N SER A 29 19.67 0.47 1.42
CA SER A 29 19.70 -0.98 1.12
C SER A 29 19.38 -1.27 -0.34
N ARG A 30 19.89 -2.41 -0.83
CA ARG A 30 19.36 -3.02 -2.04
C ARG A 30 18.00 -3.63 -1.72
N ILE A 31 17.00 -3.35 -2.55
CA ILE A 31 15.65 -3.89 -2.38
C ILE A 31 15.71 -5.42 -2.54
N GLN A 32 15.15 -6.15 -1.56
CA GLN A 32 14.96 -7.59 -1.66
C GLN A 32 13.64 -7.85 -2.39
N LEU A 33 13.70 -8.60 -3.49
CA LEU A 33 12.55 -8.82 -4.38
C LEU A 33 12.05 -10.27 -4.31
N ASN A 34 10.73 -10.44 -4.37
CA ASN A 34 10.09 -11.75 -4.53
C ASN A 34 10.26 -12.28 -5.97
N VAL A 35 11.44 -12.82 -6.24
CA VAL A 35 11.88 -13.29 -7.57
C VAL A 35 12.53 -14.66 -7.45
N ARG A 36 12.27 -15.53 -8.41
CA ARG A 36 12.92 -16.83 -8.57
C ARG A 36 13.25 -17.04 -10.03
N ASP A 37 14.50 -17.39 -10.34
CA ASP A 37 14.99 -17.59 -11.71
C ASP A 37 14.70 -16.39 -12.64
N GLY A 38 14.93 -15.17 -12.13
CA GLY A 38 14.68 -13.92 -12.85
C GLY A 38 13.21 -13.59 -13.11
N LYS A 39 12.26 -14.37 -12.56
CA LYS A 39 10.82 -14.18 -12.74
C LYS A 39 10.15 -13.81 -11.42
N ARG A 40 9.16 -12.91 -11.49
CA ARG A 40 8.30 -12.58 -10.36
C ARG A 40 7.70 -13.84 -9.73
N LEU A 41 7.80 -13.95 -8.41
CA LEU A 41 7.14 -14.95 -7.59
C LEU A 41 6.04 -14.25 -6.78
N ASN A 42 4.79 -14.43 -7.18
CA ASN A 42 3.63 -13.88 -6.47
C ASN A 42 2.93 -14.96 -5.63
N THR A 43 1.98 -14.56 -4.80
CA THR A 43 1.21 -15.46 -3.92
C THR A 43 0.47 -16.55 -4.69
N TRP A 44 -0.06 -16.25 -5.88
CA TRP A 44 -0.62 -17.26 -6.80
C TRP A 44 0.38 -18.38 -7.10
N ARG A 45 1.61 -18.04 -7.52
CA ARG A 45 2.64 -19.03 -7.86
C ARG A 45 3.18 -19.76 -6.63
N ALA A 46 3.28 -19.07 -5.50
CA ALA A 46 3.84 -19.63 -4.27
C ALA A 46 2.87 -20.56 -3.54
N TYR A 47 1.59 -20.19 -3.45
CA TYR A 47 0.62 -20.86 -2.57
C TYR A 47 -0.47 -21.63 -3.33
N LEU A 48 -1.15 -21.00 -4.28
CA LEU A 48 -2.36 -21.57 -4.89
C LEU A 48 -2.07 -22.51 -6.06
N LYS A 49 -1.19 -22.09 -6.98
CA LYS A 49 -0.86 -22.87 -8.20
C LYS A 49 -0.38 -24.30 -7.88
N PRO A 50 0.47 -24.54 -6.85
CA PRO A 50 0.90 -25.89 -6.52
C PRO A 50 -0.19 -26.82 -5.99
N ARG A 51 -1.34 -26.28 -5.55
CA ARG A 51 -2.47 -27.03 -4.97
C ARG A 51 -3.60 -27.31 -5.96
N LEU A 52 -3.40 -26.95 -7.23
CA LEU A 52 -4.37 -27.24 -8.28
C LEU A 52 -4.44 -28.76 -8.51
N GLY A 53 -5.66 -29.30 -8.49
CA GLY A 53 -5.90 -30.72 -8.72
C GLY A 53 -5.97 -31.58 -7.45
N ASP A 54 -5.77 -30.99 -6.26
CA ASP A 54 -5.83 -31.71 -4.98
C ASP A 54 -7.26 -32.13 -4.58
N GLY A 55 -8.28 -31.80 -5.37
CA GLY A 55 -9.69 -32.16 -5.15
C GLY A 55 -10.41 -31.36 -4.05
N ILE A 56 -9.68 -30.58 -3.25
CA ILE A 56 -10.21 -29.79 -2.13
C ILE A 56 -10.32 -28.29 -2.41
N LEU A 57 -9.78 -27.82 -3.54
CA LEU A 57 -9.76 -26.40 -3.93
C LEU A 57 -10.53 -26.19 -5.23
N THR A 58 -11.54 -25.31 -5.18
CA THR A 58 -12.25 -24.82 -6.37
C THR A 58 -11.93 -23.35 -6.58
N ILE A 59 -11.49 -22.97 -7.78
CA ILE A 59 -11.16 -21.59 -8.13
C ILE A 59 -12.13 -21.09 -9.20
N LEU A 60 -12.89 -20.06 -8.86
CA LEU A 60 -13.79 -19.37 -9.78
C LEU A 60 -13.18 -18.03 -10.16
N THR A 61 -12.72 -17.91 -11.41
CA THR A 61 -12.22 -16.63 -11.95
C THR A 61 -13.35 -15.88 -12.64
N SER A 62 -13.18 -14.57 -12.87
CA SER A 62 -14.23 -13.73 -13.50
C SER A 62 -15.58 -13.80 -12.78
N THR A 63 -15.55 -14.02 -11.46
CA THR A 63 -16.72 -14.17 -10.59
C THR A 63 -16.64 -13.07 -9.54
N HIS A 64 -17.49 -12.05 -9.66
CA HIS A 64 -17.45 -10.86 -8.83
C HIS A 64 -18.43 -11.02 -7.65
N ALA A 65 -17.95 -10.88 -6.42
CA ALA A 65 -18.82 -10.85 -5.24
C ALA A 65 -19.58 -9.52 -5.21
N ARG A 66 -20.92 -9.58 -5.15
CA ARG A 66 -21.80 -8.40 -5.17
C ARG A 66 -22.21 -7.96 -3.76
N ARG A 67 -22.55 -8.94 -2.90
CA ARG A 67 -22.95 -8.75 -1.50
C ARG A 67 -22.87 -10.08 -0.74
N LEU A 68 -22.77 -9.98 0.57
CA LEU A 68 -22.88 -11.10 1.49
C LEU A 68 -24.35 -11.51 1.68
N LEU A 69 -24.55 -12.79 1.95
CA LEU A 69 -25.85 -13.34 2.34
C LEU A 69 -25.89 -13.45 3.86
N ILE A 70 -26.86 -12.80 4.49
CA ILE A 70 -26.95 -12.66 5.95
C ILE A 70 -28.33 -13.12 6.40
N ASP A 71 -28.35 -13.98 7.42
CA ASP A 71 -29.55 -14.39 8.14
C ASP A 71 -29.36 -14.03 9.62
N ASP A 72 -30.11 -13.04 10.10
CA ASP A 72 -29.89 -12.36 11.38
C ASP A 72 -28.43 -11.85 11.53
N LYS A 73 -27.61 -12.53 12.34
CA LYS A 73 -26.18 -12.21 12.54
C LYS A 73 -25.22 -13.19 11.88
N GLN A 74 -25.74 -14.18 11.15
CA GLN A 74 -24.93 -15.22 10.52
C GLN A 74 -24.73 -14.91 9.04
N VAL A 75 -23.48 -14.77 8.62
CA VAL A 75 -23.13 -14.78 7.19
C VAL A 75 -23.16 -16.21 6.69
N THR A 76 -23.94 -16.45 5.64
CA THR A 76 -24.24 -17.79 5.11
C THR A 76 -23.71 -18.01 3.69
N GLY A 77 -23.09 -16.99 3.09
CA GLY A 77 -22.57 -17.08 1.73
C GLY A 77 -22.41 -15.73 1.06
N VAL A 78 -22.36 -15.77 -0.27
CA VAL A 78 -22.12 -14.61 -1.13
C VAL A 78 -22.98 -14.68 -2.40
N GLU A 79 -23.56 -13.55 -2.79
CA GLU A 79 -24.12 -13.35 -4.12
C GLU A 79 -22.99 -12.99 -5.08
N VAL A 80 -22.94 -13.66 -6.23
CA VAL A 80 -21.87 -13.49 -7.23
C VAL A 80 -22.43 -13.18 -8.61
N ASP A 81 -21.67 -12.40 -9.38
CA ASP A 81 -21.86 -12.19 -10.80
C ASP A 81 -20.80 -12.95 -11.60
N PHE A 82 -21.23 -13.90 -12.43
CA PHE A 82 -20.37 -14.53 -13.42
C PHE A 82 -20.81 -14.11 -14.82
N ARG A 83 -20.11 -13.11 -15.38
CA ARG A 83 -20.33 -12.61 -16.75
C ARG A 83 -21.78 -12.21 -17.03
N GLY A 84 -22.40 -11.47 -16.11
CA GLY A 84 -23.77 -10.99 -16.16
C GLY A 84 -24.81 -11.99 -15.64
N ARG A 85 -24.39 -13.17 -15.16
CA ARG A 85 -25.28 -14.16 -14.54
C ARG A 85 -25.11 -14.12 -13.03
N VAL A 86 -26.17 -13.67 -12.36
CA VAL A 86 -26.21 -13.60 -10.89
C VAL A 86 -26.59 -14.96 -10.32
N GLY A 87 -25.87 -15.38 -9.29
CA GLY A 87 -26.13 -16.60 -8.53
C GLY A 87 -25.63 -16.47 -7.09
N THR A 88 -25.80 -17.52 -6.30
CA THR A 88 -25.37 -17.54 -4.90
C THR A 88 -24.44 -18.72 -4.64
N LEU A 89 -23.51 -18.52 -3.70
CA LEU A 89 -22.65 -19.56 -3.15
C LEU A 89 -22.84 -19.59 -1.63
N SER A 90 -23.26 -20.73 -1.09
CA SER A 90 -23.41 -20.94 0.36
C SER A 90 -22.08 -21.35 0.98
N ALA A 91 -21.81 -20.87 2.20
CA ALA A 91 -20.63 -21.25 2.97
C ALA A 91 -20.94 -21.25 4.47
N HIS A 92 -20.22 -22.08 5.22
CA HIS A 92 -20.24 -22.04 6.69
C HIS A 92 -19.44 -20.84 7.24
N GLU A 93 -18.39 -20.45 6.52
CA GLU A 93 -17.52 -19.33 6.86
C GLU A 93 -17.15 -18.60 5.56
N VAL A 94 -17.22 -17.28 5.55
CA VAL A 94 -16.77 -16.40 4.48
C VAL A 94 -15.55 -15.62 4.97
N ILE A 95 -14.50 -15.58 4.15
CA ILE A 95 -13.26 -14.86 4.46
C ILE A 95 -13.02 -13.84 3.35
N LEU A 96 -13.07 -12.55 3.70
CA LEU A 96 -12.78 -11.48 2.76
C LEU A 96 -11.28 -11.31 2.59
N THR A 97 -10.85 -11.29 1.32
CA THR A 97 -9.47 -11.04 0.90
C THR A 97 -9.40 -10.09 -0.30
N SER A 98 -10.42 -9.23 -0.43
CA SER A 98 -10.61 -8.28 -1.53
C SER A 98 -9.73 -7.03 -1.44
N GLY A 99 -9.02 -6.83 -0.32
CA GLY A 99 -8.06 -5.75 -0.12
C GLY A 99 -8.69 -4.47 0.45
N ALA A 100 -7.84 -3.47 0.70
CA ALA A 100 -8.21 -2.26 1.45
C ALA A 100 -9.27 -1.36 0.81
N LEU A 101 -9.63 -1.57 -0.45
CA LEU A 101 -10.69 -0.79 -1.09
C LEU A 101 -11.96 -1.62 -1.28
N ALA A 102 -11.83 -2.85 -1.79
CA ALA A 102 -12.99 -3.67 -2.13
C ALA A 102 -13.58 -4.45 -0.93
N SER A 103 -12.82 -4.73 0.12
CA SER A 103 -13.37 -5.33 1.35
C SER A 103 -14.38 -4.42 2.08
N PRO A 104 -14.07 -3.14 2.40
CA PRO A 104 -15.08 -2.25 2.98
C PRO A 104 -16.24 -1.98 2.01
N GLU A 105 -15.98 -1.88 0.70
CA GLU A 105 -17.03 -1.72 -0.32
C GLU A 105 -18.03 -2.89 -0.27
N LEU A 106 -17.54 -4.13 -0.26
CA LEU A 106 -18.40 -5.31 -0.19
C LEU A 106 -19.21 -5.38 1.13
N LEU A 107 -18.61 -4.98 2.25
CA LEU A 107 -19.33 -4.88 3.53
C LEU A 107 -20.47 -3.87 3.44
N MET A 108 -20.18 -2.65 2.98
CA MET A 108 -21.18 -1.58 2.86
C MET A 108 -22.29 -1.97 1.87
N ARG A 109 -21.95 -2.57 0.72
CA ARG A 109 -22.89 -3.15 -0.26
C ARG A 109 -23.79 -4.25 0.32
N SER A 110 -23.37 -4.84 1.44
CA SER A 110 -24.12 -5.86 2.17
C SER A 110 -24.90 -5.29 3.35
N GLY A 111 -24.96 -3.97 3.51
CA GLY A 111 -25.58 -3.30 4.65
C GLY A 111 -24.76 -3.34 5.94
N ILE A 112 -23.44 -3.61 5.86
CA ILE A 112 -22.54 -3.63 7.02
C ILE A 112 -21.62 -2.41 6.95
N GLY A 113 -21.79 -1.46 7.85
CA GLY A 113 -20.98 -0.23 7.87
C GLY A 113 -21.65 0.88 8.68
N PRO A 114 -21.20 2.15 8.54
CA PRO A 114 -21.81 3.27 9.26
C PRO A 114 -23.26 3.45 8.84
N ALA A 115 -24.21 3.18 9.74
CA ALA A 115 -25.63 3.10 9.39
C ALA A 115 -26.17 4.39 8.76
N ASP A 116 -25.76 5.56 9.27
CA ASP A 116 -26.18 6.86 8.75
C ASP A 116 -25.71 7.07 7.30
N GLU A 117 -24.45 6.75 6.99
CA GLU A 117 -23.88 6.89 5.65
C GLU A 117 -24.50 5.91 4.64
N LEU A 118 -24.84 4.70 5.09
CA LEU A 118 -25.56 3.73 4.26
C LEU A 118 -26.98 4.23 3.93
N CYS A 119 -27.69 4.79 4.91
CA CYS A 119 -29.01 5.39 4.68
C CYS A 119 -28.96 6.57 3.71
N GLU A 120 -27.91 7.40 3.75
CA GLU A 120 -27.73 8.54 2.84
C GLU A 120 -27.65 8.14 1.35
N VAL A 121 -27.24 6.89 1.07
CA VAL A 121 -27.12 6.35 -0.29
C VAL A 121 -28.16 5.25 -0.59
N ASP A 122 -29.28 5.25 0.13
CA ASP A 122 -30.41 4.33 -0.05
C ASP A 122 -30.05 2.83 0.15
N ILE A 123 -29.15 2.53 1.08
CA ILE A 123 -28.82 1.15 1.51
C ILE A 123 -29.37 0.91 2.92
N ASP A 124 -30.21 -0.12 3.07
CA ASP A 124 -30.72 -0.54 4.38
C ASP A 124 -29.59 -1.11 5.26
N PRO A 125 -29.30 -0.52 6.44
CA PRO A 125 -28.30 -1.06 7.35
C PRO A 125 -28.76 -2.38 7.97
N VAL A 126 -27.94 -3.42 7.81
CA VAL A 126 -28.11 -4.74 8.44
C VAL A 126 -27.30 -4.81 9.74
N HIS A 127 -26.11 -4.22 9.76
CA HIS A 127 -25.25 -4.16 10.93
C HIS A 127 -24.49 -2.83 10.98
N ASP A 128 -24.79 -2.02 11.99
CA ASP A 128 -24.07 -0.76 12.22
C ASP A 128 -22.66 -1.05 12.73
N LEU A 129 -21.67 -0.73 11.91
CA LEU A 129 -20.25 -0.91 12.21
C LEU A 129 -19.48 0.32 11.71
N PRO A 130 -19.43 1.40 12.50
CA PRO A 130 -19.01 2.73 12.04
C PRO A 130 -17.55 2.84 11.62
N GLY A 131 -16.73 1.83 11.91
CA GLY A 131 -15.33 1.75 11.47
C GLY A 131 -15.13 1.31 10.02
N VAL A 132 -16.13 0.72 9.37
CA VAL A 132 -16.00 0.22 7.99
C VAL A 132 -15.79 1.39 7.03
N GLY A 133 -14.77 1.26 6.18
CA GLY A 133 -14.38 2.29 5.21
C GLY A 133 -13.50 3.40 5.80
N LYS A 134 -13.40 3.53 7.13
CA LYS A 134 -12.63 4.61 7.78
C LYS A 134 -11.15 4.24 7.95
N ASN A 135 -10.31 5.18 8.39
CA ASN A 135 -8.90 4.92 8.69
C ASN A 135 -8.08 4.45 7.46
N LEU A 136 -8.49 4.84 6.25
CA LEU A 136 -7.70 4.61 5.04
C LEU A 136 -6.35 5.30 5.20
N GLN A 137 -5.29 4.52 4.99
CA GLN A 137 -3.90 4.96 5.01
C GLN A 137 -3.23 4.50 3.73
N ASP A 138 -2.27 5.29 3.24
CA ASP A 138 -1.41 4.94 2.12
C ASP A 138 -0.06 5.63 2.32
N HIS A 139 0.97 5.07 1.71
CA HIS A 139 2.25 5.78 1.60
C HIS A 139 2.21 6.72 0.40
N TRP A 140 2.99 7.79 0.49
CA TRP A 140 2.99 8.86 -0.51
C TRP A 140 4.38 9.07 -1.07
N LEU A 141 4.46 9.34 -2.37
CA LEU A 141 5.69 9.65 -3.06
C LEU A 141 5.63 11.06 -3.66
N SER A 142 6.78 11.73 -3.74
CA SER A 142 6.96 12.95 -4.53
C SER A 142 8.25 12.83 -5.34
N PRO A 143 8.19 12.96 -6.68
CA PRO A 143 9.33 12.67 -7.53
C PRO A 143 10.41 13.74 -7.45
N VAL A 144 11.68 13.34 -7.50
CA VAL A 144 12.81 14.19 -7.87
C VAL A 144 13.45 13.57 -9.11
N ILE A 145 13.37 14.27 -10.24
CA ILE A 145 13.72 13.73 -11.56
C ILE A 145 14.95 14.45 -12.08
N PHE A 146 15.94 13.67 -12.49
CA PHE A 146 17.14 14.16 -13.15
C PHE A 146 17.19 13.62 -14.59
N THR A 147 17.44 14.49 -15.56
CA THR A 147 17.97 14.04 -16.85
C THR A 147 19.48 13.88 -16.77
N THR A 148 20.04 13.13 -17.70
CA THR A 148 21.46 12.87 -17.79
C THR A 148 21.98 13.28 -19.16
N GLY A 149 23.30 13.44 -19.27
CA GLY A 149 23.96 13.72 -20.54
C GLY A 149 23.84 12.58 -21.56
N SER A 150 24.81 12.45 -22.46
CA SER A 150 24.75 11.41 -23.51
C SER A 150 24.94 9.97 -23.00
N GLN A 151 25.35 9.77 -21.75
CA GLN A 151 25.51 8.43 -21.17
C GLN A 151 24.16 7.90 -20.67
N PRO A 152 23.70 6.72 -21.15
CA PRO A 152 22.48 6.12 -20.64
C PRO A 152 22.64 5.66 -19.18
N VAL A 153 21.56 5.75 -18.41
CA VAL A 153 21.48 5.13 -17.08
C VAL A 153 21.25 3.62 -17.25
N PRO A 154 22.09 2.74 -16.68
CA PRO A 154 21.88 1.31 -16.79
C PRO A 154 20.62 0.87 -16.05
N MET A 155 19.73 0.15 -16.75
CA MET A 155 18.57 -0.49 -16.14
C MET A 155 18.97 -1.60 -15.16
N GLY A 156 18.16 -1.79 -14.12
CA GLY A 156 18.28 -2.95 -13.25
C GLY A 156 17.91 -4.25 -13.97
N GLU A 157 18.51 -5.37 -13.54
CA GLU A 157 18.32 -6.67 -14.20
C GLU A 157 16.88 -7.19 -14.11
N VAL A 158 16.17 -6.86 -13.02
CA VAL A 158 14.84 -7.42 -12.71
C VAL A 158 13.78 -6.35 -12.50
N ALA A 159 14.14 -5.22 -11.90
CA ALA A 159 13.24 -4.10 -11.66
C ALA A 159 13.97 -2.77 -11.87
N PRO A 160 13.27 -1.71 -12.34
CA PRO A 160 13.86 -0.37 -12.45
C PRO A 160 14.26 0.24 -11.10
N ALA A 161 13.55 -0.12 -10.02
CA ALA A 161 13.90 0.26 -8.65
C ALA A 161 14.78 -0.80 -8.01
N GLU A 162 16.00 -0.43 -7.61
CA GLU A 162 16.97 -1.39 -7.05
C GLU A 162 17.45 -1.02 -5.65
N VAL A 163 17.32 0.25 -5.27
CA VAL A 163 17.79 0.79 -3.99
C VAL A 163 16.65 1.58 -3.37
N HIS A 164 16.48 1.39 -2.07
CA HIS A 164 15.66 2.24 -1.23
C HIS A 164 16.47 2.70 -0.02
N LEU A 165 15.94 3.67 0.68
CA LEU A 165 16.52 4.18 1.92
C LEU A 165 15.41 4.38 2.92
N PHE A 166 15.63 4.01 4.17
CA PHE A 166 14.76 4.39 5.28
C PHE A 166 15.50 5.41 6.12
N ALA A 167 14.92 6.61 6.24
CA ALA A 167 15.49 7.70 6.99
C ALA A 167 14.42 8.38 7.84
N LYS A 168 14.87 9.05 8.89
CA LYS A 168 14.02 9.91 9.71
C LYS A 168 14.03 11.31 9.12
N SER A 169 12.85 11.92 8.94
CA SER A 169 12.73 13.33 8.57
C SER A 169 13.21 14.25 9.69
N ASP A 170 13.03 13.81 10.94
CA ASP A 170 13.52 14.43 12.17
C ASP A 170 14.36 13.40 12.96
N PRO A 171 15.63 13.70 13.33
CA PRO A 171 16.50 12.78 14.06
C PRO A 171 15.93 12.29 15.40
N ASP A 172 15.02 13.05 16.03
CA ASP A 172 14.40 12.71 17.31
C ASP A 172 13.28 11.65 17.16
N LEU A 173 12.86 11.31 15.94
CA LEU A 173 11.86 10.27 15.72
C LEU A 173 12.36 8.89 16.18
N PRO A 174 11.48 8.04 16.72
CA PRO A 174 11.87 6.73 17.23
C PRO A 174 12.24 5.75 16.11
N VAL A 175 11.65 5.90 14.92
CA VAL A 175 11.84 5.04 13.75
C VAL A 175 11.75 5.85 12.47
N PRO A 176 12.30 5.37 11.34
CA PRO A 176 12.14 6.00 10.04
C PRO A 176 10.68 6.20 9.64
N ASP A 177 10.37 7.41 9.18
CA ASP A 177 9.10 7.86 8.66
C ASP A 177 9.16 8.16 7.14
N THR A 178 10.37 8.15 6.56
CA THR A 178 10.56 8.30 5.12
C THR A 178 11.14 7.03 4.48
N GLN A 179 10.75 6.75 3.23
CA GLN A 179 11.31 5.68 2.42
C GLN A 179 11.53 6.09 0.94
N PRO A 180 12.59 6.84 0.61
CA PRO A 180 12.86 7.14 -0.79
C PRO A 180 13.25 5.92 -1.63
N LEU A 181 12.89 5.98 -2.92
CA LEU A 181 13.24 4.97 -3.92
C LEU A 181 14.10 5.54 -5.04
N PHE A 182 15.12 4.78 -5.43
CA PHE A 182 15.91 5.08 -6.62
C PHE A 182 15.42 4.26 -7.82
N PHE A 183 14.96 4.94 -8.88
CA PHE A 183 14.58 4.36 -10.16
C PHE A 183 15.59 4.75 -11.25
N SER A 184 16.07 3.76 -12.00
CA SER A 184 17.00 3.94 -13.13
C SER A 184 16.33 4.48 -14.42
N VAL A 185 15.15 5.09 -14.29
CA VAL A 185 14.37 5.69 -15.38
C VAL A 185 13.77 7.01 -14.89
N PRO A 186 13.58 8.00 -15.77
CA PRO A 186 12.78 9.18 -15.42
C PRO A 186 11.30 8.78 -15.35
N MET A 187 10.67 8.99 -14.19
CA MET A 187 9.26 8.71 -13.95
C MET A 187 8.48 10.02 -13.90
N TYR A 188 7.96 10.45 -15.04
CA TYR A 188 7.06 11.58 -15.11
C TYR A 188 5.66 11.18 -14.66
N ALA A 189 5.04 11.97 -13.78
CA ALA A 189 3.63 11.83 -13.46
C ALA A 189 2.78 12.15 -14.71
N GLN A 190 2.30 11.10 -15.39
CA GLN A 190 1.50 11.23 -16.62
C GLN A 190 -0.01 11.35 -16.36
N ASP A 191 -0.50 10.83 -15.23
CA ASP A 191 -1.94 10.70 -14.93
C ASP A 191 -2.39 11.49 -13.68
N SER A 192 -1.51 12.28 -13.06
CA SER A 192 -1.78 13.03 -11.82
C SER A 192 -2.02 14.51 -12.13
N ALA A 193 -3.27 14.87 -12.45
CA ALA A 193 -3.67 16.28 -12.52
C ALA A 193 -3.43 16.97 -11.15
N PRO A 194 -2.97 18.24 -11.10
CA PRO A 194 -3.02 19.23 -12.18
C PRO A 194 -1.74 19.38 -13.03
N ASN A 195 -0.63 18.71 -12.69
CA ASN A 195 0.68 19.01 -13.28
C ASN A 195 1.24 17.80 -14.07
N VAL A 196 0.88 17.71 -15.35
CA VAL A 196 1.48 16.72 -16.26
C VAL A 196 2.98 16.98 -16.37
N GLN A 197 3.78 16.05 -15.85
CA GLN A 197 5.23 16.13 -15.97
C GLN A 197 5.66 15.56 -17.32
N SER A 198 6.67 16.18 -17.94
CA SER A 198 7.29 15.66 -19.17
C SER A 198 8.75 16.11 -19.23
N GLY A 199 9.56 15.37 -19.99
CA GLY A 199 10.98 15.67 -20.13
C GLY A 199 11.69 14.61 -20.98
N PRO A 200 13.04 14.64 -21.03
CA PRO A 200 13.83 13.69 -21.80
C PRO A 200 13.67 12.23 -21.34
N ASP A 201 13.87 11.29 -22.27
CA ASP A 201 13.79 9.84 -21.98
C ASP A 201 14.99 9.31 -21.17
N ASN A 202 16.13 10.00 -21.22
CA ASN A 202 17.33 9.61 -20.48
C ASN A 202 17.39 10.34 -19.13
N GLY A 203 17.36 9.58 -18.05
CA GLY A 203 17.31 10.12 -16.71
C GLY A 203 17.17 9.06 -15.63
N PHE A 204 17.05 9.52 -14.39
CA PHE A 204 16.70 8.71 -13.23
C PHE A 204 15.76 9.49 -12.32
N THR A 205 15.06 8.78 -11.44
CA THR A 205 14.15 9.39 -10.46
C THR A 205 14.48 8.90 -9.07
N LEU A 206 14.58 9.84 -8.14
CA LEU A 206 14.52 9.59 -6.71
C LEU A 206 13.11 9.97 -6.25
N GLN A 207 12.27 9.00 -5.93
CA GLN A 207 10.97 9.28 -5.33
C GLN A 207 11.19 9.56 -3.85
N GLY A 208 11.04 10.80 -3.39
CA GLY A 208 10.88 11.07 -1.95
C GLY A 208 9.63 10.35 -1.47
N GLY A 209 9.66 9.78 -0.26
CA GLY A 209 8.61 8.88 0.19
C GLY A 209 8.27 9.05 1.66
N LEU A 210 6.98 9.20 1.96
CA LEU A 210 6.41 9.20 3.31
C LEU A 210 5.83 7.82 3.62
N VAL A 211 6.28 7.21 4.72
CA VAL A 211 5.89 5.85 5.13
C VAL A 211 5.34 5.73 6.55
N ARG A 212 5.07 6.85 7.22
CA ARG A 212 4.33 6.89 8.49
C ARG A 212 3.33 8.05 8.52
N PRO A 213 2.37 8.09 7.57
CA PRO A 213 1.41 9.18 7.47
C PRO A 213 0.53 9.31 8.73
N ALA A 214 0.30 10.55 9.14
CA ALA A 214 -0.68 10.95 10.14
C ALA A 214 -2.07 11.13 9.51
N SER A 215 -2.15 11.58 8.26
CA SER A 215 -3.40 11.76 7.52
C SER A 215 -4.23 10.46 7.52
N ARG A 216 -5.55 10.60 7.64
CA ARG A 216 -6.52 9.50 7.54
C ARG A 216 -7.61 9.86 6.56
N GLY A 217 -7.86 8.93 5.65
CA GLY A 217 -8.94 9.02 4.67
C GLY A 217 -10.03 8.00 4.94
N GLU A 218 -10.87 7.83 3.92
CA GLU A 218 -11.99 6.91 3.94
C GLU A 218 -12.37 6.38 2.54
N VAL A 219 -13.16 5.31 2.55
CA VAL A 219 -13.88 4.75 1.42
C VAL A 219 -15.36 4.74 1.76
N THR A 220 -16.19 5.37 0.93
CA THR A 220 -17.65 5.39 1.04
C THR A 220 -18.29 4.93 -0.27
N LEU A 221 -19.62 4.79 -0.29
CA LEU A 221 -20.37 4.46 -1.51
C LEU A 221 -21.00 5.72 -2.09
N SER A 222 -21.18 5.77 -3.42
CA SER A 222 -21.87 6.88 -4.10
C SER A 222 -23.36 6.66 -4.35
N GLY A 223 -23.86 5.45 -4.10
CA GLY A 223 -25.22 5.02 -4.40
C GLY A 223 -25.41 3.54 -4.06
N PRO A 224 -26.62 2.98 -4.17
CA PRO A 224 -26.94 1.61 -3.72
C PRO A 224 -26.62 0.52 -4.75
N ASN A 225 -26.45 0.87 -6.03
CA ASN A 225 -26.33 -0.11 -7.11
C ASN A 225 -24.91 -0.71 -7.16
N PRO A 226 -24.77 -1.99 -7.54
CA PRO A 226 -23.44 -2.62 -7.66
C PRO A 226 -22.50 -1.99 -8.70
N GLN A 227 -23.01 -1.15 -9.59
CA GLN A 227 -22.22 -0.42 -10.58
C GLN A 227 -21.85 0.99 -10.11
N ASP A 228 -22.46 1.48 -9.03
CA ASP A 228 -22.16 2.79 -8.49
C ASP A 228 -20.72 2.75 -7.93
N PRO A 229 -19.86 3.73 -8.27
CA PRO A 229 -18.48 3.70 -7.84
C PRO A 229 -18.35 3.84 -6.32
N SER A 230 -17.33 3.23 -5.74
CA SER A 230 -16.84 3.62 -4.42
C SER A 230 -16.15 4.99 -4.52
N LEU A 231 -16.38 5.83 -3.51
CA LEU A 231 -15.71 7.12 -3.36
C LEU A 231 -14.51 6.91 -2.45
N VAL A 232 -13.31 7.18 -2.97
CA VAL A 232 -12.07 7.02 -2.21
C VAL A 232 -11.51 8.41 -1.94
N ASN A 233 -11.55 8.82 -0.68
CA ASN A 233 -10.94 10.06 -0.23
C ASN A 233 -9.77 9.73 0.71
N PRO A 234 -8.53 9.64 0.19
CA PRO A 234 -7.36 9.36 1.01
C PRO A 234 -6.94 10.52 1.93
N ASN A 235 -7.53 11.72 1.77
CA ASN A 235 -7.25 12.91 2.56
C ASN A 235 -5.74 13.26 2.59
N VAL A 236 -5.12 13.18 1.41
CA VAL A 236 -3.67 13.25 1.18
C VAL A 236 -3.10 14.55 1.75
N LEU A 237 -2.05 14.44 2.59
CA LEU A 237 -1.32 15.60 3.15
C LEU A 237 -2.23 16.60 3.89
N SER A 238 -3.26 16.09 4.56
CA SER A 238 -4.16 16.90 5.41
C SER A 238 -3.51 17.30 6.73
N GLU A 239 -2.55 16.51 7.21
CA GLU A 239 -1.74 16.81 8.39
C GLU A 239 -0.40 17.44 7.98
N GLN A 240 -0.01 18.55 8.61
CA GLN A 240 1.23 19.25 8.27
C GLN A 240 2.48 18.39 8.52
N ALA A 241 2.45 17.50 9.52
CA ALA A 241 3.55 16.58 9.79
C ALA A 241 3.89 15.67 8.58
N ASP A 242 2.87 15.31 7.77
CA ASP A 242 3.09 14.51 6.56
C ASP A 242 3.79 15.31 5.47
N VAL A 243 3.43 16.59 5.36
CA VAL A 243 4.03 17.53 4.42
C VAL A 243 5.49 17.75 4.77
N ASP A 244 5.77 18.05 6.04
CA ASP A 244 7.12 18.31 6.55
C ASP A 244 8.04 17.09 6.31
N ALA A 245 7.55 15.88 6.60
CA ALA A 245 8.28 14.64 6.37
C ALA A 245 8.54 14.39 4.88
N LEU A 246 7.56 14.62 4.01
CA LEU A 246 7.73 14.45 2.57
C LEU A 246 8.65 15.51 1.96
N VAL A 247 8.62 16.76 2.44
CA VAL A 247 9.57 17.82 2.08
C VAL A 247 10.99 17.44 2.48
N ALA A 248 11.20 16.95 3.70
CA ALA A 248 12.50 16.46 4.15
C ALA A 248 13.01 15.32 3.24
N SER A 249 12.11 14.41 2.86
CA SER A 249 12.40 13.32 1.95
C SER A 249 12.80 13.80 0.55
N VAL A 250 12.09 14.79 0.00
CA VAL A 250 12.43 15.42 -1.30
C VAL A 250 13.76 16.15 -1.24
N ARG A 251 14.05 16.89 -0.16
CA ARG A 251 15.34 17.55 0.04
C ARG A 251 16.49 16.54 0.01
N GLN A 252 16.35 15.44 0.75
CA GLN A 252 17.33 14.35 0.75
C GLN A 252 17.52 13.75 -0.66
N CYS A 253 16.45 13.55 -1.41
CA CYS A 253 16.52 13.09 -2.80
C CYS A 253 17.30 14.06 -3.70
N ARG A 254 17.12 15.38 -3.56
CA ARG A 254 17.89 16.39 -4.31
C ARG A 254 19.37 16.32 -3.97
N GLU A 255 19.72 16.17 -2.70
CA GLU A 255 21.11 16.01 -2.24
C GLU A 255 21.76 14.75 -2.83
N ILE A 256 21.08 13.59 -2.75
CA ILE A 256 21.57 12.32 -3.30
C ILE A 256 21.77 12.43 -4.81
N GLY A 257 20.83 13.03 -5.54
CA GLY A 257 20.90 13.20 -6.99
C GLY A 257 22.09 14.04 -7.47
N ARG A 258 22.63 14.91 -6.59
CA ARG A 258 23.78 15.79 -6.85
C ARG A 258 25.11 15.24 -6.33
N ALA A 259 25.10 14.08 -5.67
CA ALA A 259 26.30 13.49 -5.09
C ALA A 259 27.35 13.09 -6.16
N GLU A 260 28.63 13.17 -5.79
CA GLU A 260 29.76 12.90 -6.70
C GLU A 260 29.70 11.49 -7.32
N ALA A 261 29.15 10.50 -6.62
CA ALA A 261 28.99 9.14 -7.16
C ALA A 261 28.17 9.08 -8.47
N LEU A 262 27.30 10.07 -8.69
CA LEU A 262 26.44 10.22 -9.87
C LEU A 262 26.99 11.22 -10.92
N SER A 263 28.06 11.95 -10.64
CA SER A 263 28.61 13.04 -11.47
C SER A 263 28.89 12.61 -12.92
N ARG A 264 29.30 11.34 -13.13
CA ARG A 264 29.59 10.76 -14.45
C ARG A 264 28.42 10.84 -15.45
N TRP A 265 27.18 10.90 -14.96
CA TRP A 265 26.00 11.00 -15.80
C TRP A 265 25.60 12.45 -16.10
N GLN A 266 26.33 13.43 -15.56
CA GLN A 266 26.06 14.85 -15.70
C GLN A 266 24.58 15.16 -15.36
N PRO A 267 24.12 14.77 -14.16
CA PRO A 267 22.72 14.88 -13.79
C PRO A 267 22.29 16.35 -13.77
N THR A 268 21.17 16.65 -14.42
CA THR A 268 20.50 17.95 -14.34
C THR A 268 19.10 17.72 -13.79
N GLU A 269 18.80 18.34 -12.64
CA GLU A 269 17.46 18.28 -12.03
C GLU A 269 16.45 18.93 -12.96
N ILE A 270 15.31 18.27 -13.17
CA ILE A 270 14.17 18.80 -13.94
C ILE A 270 12.98 19.02 -13.01
N PHE A 271 12.78 18.11 -12.05
CA PHE A 271 11.71 18.21 -11.05
C PHE A 271 12.31 17.97 -9.66
N PRO A 272 12.06 18.83 -8.65
CA PRO A 272 11.27 20.06 -8.69
C PRO A 272 11.77 21.12 -9.68
N GLY A 273 13.08 21.12 -9.95
CA GLY A 273 13.75 22.11 -10.80
C GLY A 273 14.85 22.81 -9.99
N PRO A 274 16.00 23.13 -10.59
CA PRO A 274 17.12 23.75 -9.88
C PRO A 274 16.79 25.13 -9.29
N GLU A 275 15.79 25.82 -9.86
CA GLU A 275 15.30 27.12 -9.41
C GLU A 275 14.38 27.06 -8.19
N VAL A 276 13.75 25.91 -7.92
CA VAL A 276 12.86 25.74 -6.77
C VAL A 276 13.69 25.73 -5.50
N SER A 277 13.47 26.74 -4.66
CA SER A 277 14.12 26.90 -3.37
C SER A 277 13.54 25.93 -2.33
N ASP A 278 14.22 25.80 -1.18
CA ASP A 278 13.78 24.92 -0.10
C ASP A 278 12.45 25.35 0.52
N ASP A 279 12.17 26.66 0.54
CA ASP A 279 10.91 27.22 1.07
C ASP A 279 9.72 26.96 0.13
N GLU A 280 9.98 26.67 -1.15
CA GLU A 280 8.96 26.35 -2.16
C GLU A 280 8.68 24.84 -2.29
N LEU A 281 9.40 24.00 -1.53
CA LEU A 281 9.24 22.54 -1.60
C LEU A 281 7.88 22.07 -1.10
N GLU A 282 7.25 22.79 -0.16
CA GLU A 282 5.90 22.45 0.29
C GLU A 282 4.89 22.51 -0.87
N ASP A 283 4.87 23.62 -1.61
CA ASP A 283 3.98 23.79 -2.77
C ASP A 283 4.26 22.73 -3.83
N TYR A 284 5.54 22.41 -4.04
CA TYR A 284 5.93 21.31 -4.93
C TYR A 284 5.33 19.98 -4.49
N VAL A 285 5.55 19.54 -3.23
CA VAL A 285 5.06 18.24 -2.77
C VAL A 285 3.54 18.14 -2.82
N ARG A 286 2.82 19.22 -2.48
CA ARG A 286 1.34 19.25 -2.59
C ARG A 286 0.88 19.11 -4.03
N GLY A 287 1.63 19.65 -4.98
CA GLY A 287 1.32 19.59 -6.41
C GLY A 287 1.82 18.34 -7.16
N SER A 288 2.70 17.54 -6.54
CA SER A 288 3.36 16.39 -7.19
C SER A 288 3.17 15.06 -6.46
N VAL A 289 2.50 15.05 -5.30
CA VAL A 289 2.30 13.85 -4.52
C VAL A 289 1.50 12.79 -5.29
N VAL A 290 1.97 11.55 -5.23
CA VAL A 290 1.31 10.38 -5.83
C VAL A 290 1.30 9.22 -4.83
N THR A 291 0.37 8.29 -5.04
CA THR A 291 0.28 7.07 -4.23
C THR A 291 1.53 6.21 -4.39
N TYR A 292 1.93 5.56 -3.29
CA TYR A 292 2.94 4.49 -3.27
C TYR A 292 2.28 3.09 -3.41
N HIS A 293 0.97 3.03 -3.61
CA HIS A 293 0.17 1.83 -3.81
C HIS A 293 0.14 0.89 -2.60
N HIS A 294 0.02 1.44 -1.40
CA HIS A 294 0.03 0.72 -0.13
C HIS A 294 -1.25 1.01 0.68
N GLN A 295 -2.42 1.00 0.05
CA GLN A 295 -3.67 1.23 0.77
C GLN A 295 -3.93 0.15 1.85
N VAL A 296 -4.26 0.58 3.07
CA VAL A 296 -4.56 -0.29 4.22
C VAL A 296 -5.64 0.32 5.12
N GLY A 297 -6.13 -0.46 6.09
CA GLY A 297 -6.74 0.06 7.32
C GLY A 297 -8.24 0.34 7.33
N THR A 298 -8.92 0.14 6.21
CA THR A 298 -10.35 0.40 6.01
C THR A 298 -11.32 -0.54 6.72
N CYS A 299 -10.82 -1.64 7.27
CA CYS A 299 -11.55 -2.58 8.12
C CYS A 299 -10.71 -2.89 9.36
N ARG A 300 -10.16 -1.87 10.03
CA ARG A 300 -9.08 -2.07 11.00
C ARG A 300 -9.45 -3.07 12.11
N MET A 301 -8.47 -3.89 12.48
CA MET A 301 -8.58 -4.71 13.67
C MET A 301 -8.34 -3.90 14.95
N GLY A 302 -8.95 -4.33 16.04
CA GLY A 302 -8.80 -3.72 17.35
C GLY A 302 -9.89 -4.18 18.32
N GLN A 303 -9.90 -3.57 19.51
CA GLN A 303 -10.83 -3.89 20.60
C GLN A 303 -11.68 -2.69 21.04
N ASP A 304 -11.60 -1.57 20.31
CA ASP A 304 -12.40 -0.38 20.59
C ASP A 304 -13.66 -0.33 19.71
N GLU A 305 -14.55 0.62 20.00
CA GLU A 305 -15.88 0.76 19.37
C GLU A 305 -15.82 1.01 17.85
N THR A 306 -14.69 1.48 17.32
CA THR A 306 -14.50 1.73 15.88
C THR A 306 -13.73 0.62 15.17
N SER A 307 -13.41 -0.46 15.89
CA SER A 307 -12.73 -1.61 15.31
C SER A 307 -13.73 -2.45 14.50
N VAL A 308 -13.31 -2.92 13.33
CA VAL A 308 -14.14 -3.75 12.44
C VAL A 308 -13.86 -5.23 12.68
N VAL A 309 -12.60 -5.58 13.00
CA VAL A 309 -12.14 -6.96 13.09
C VAL A 309 -11.54 -7.26 14.47
N ASP A 310 -11.86 -8.41 15.04
CA ASP A 310 -11.20 -8.91 16.25
C ASP A 310 -9.77 -9.39 15.93
N PRO A 311 -8.73 -8.91 16.62
CA PRO A 311 -7.34 -9.21 16.27
C PRO A 311 -6.91 -10.65 16.60
N SER A 312 -7.66 -11.38 17.44
CA SER A 312 -7.31 -12.75 17.84
C SER A 312 -7.97 -13.80 16.95
N THR A 313 -9.17 -13.50 16.47
CA THR A 313 -9.99 -14.40 15.68
C THR A 313 -10.09 -13.99 14.21
N PHE A 314 -9.75 -12.76 13.84
CA PHE A 314 -10.00 -12.20 12.51
C PHE A 314 -11.50 -12.11 12.14
N LYS A 315 -12.41 -12.36 13.09
CA LYS A 315 -13.85 -12.23 12.89
C LYS A 315 -14.25 -10.77 12.81
N VAL A 316 -15.24 -10.48 11.97
CA VAL A 316 -15.89 -9.16 11.98
C VAL A 316 -16.70 -9.03 13.26
N HIS A 317 -16.56 -7.91 13.97
CA HIS A 317 -17.25 -7.67 15.22
C HIS A 317 -18.77 -7.73 15.02
N GLY A 318 -19.48 -8.38 15.95
CA GLY A 318 -20.94 -8.45 15.94
C GLY A 318 -21.57 -9.44 14.94
N LEU A 319 -20.78 -10.10 14.10
CA LEU A 319 -21.25 -11.05 13.09
C LEU A 319 -20.57 -12.43 13.23
N GLU A 320 -21.30 -13.48 12.87
CA GLU A 320 -20.80 -14.85 12.82
C GLU A 320 -20.59 -15.30 11.37
N GLY A 321 -19.64 -16.23 11.17
CA GLY A 321 -19.31 -16.77 9.84
C GLY A 321 -18.61 -15.81 8.89
N LEU A 322 -18.05 -14.70 9.39
CA LEU A 322 -17.35 -13.70 8.58
C LEU A 322 -16.00 -13.31 9.18
N ARG A 323 -14.95 -13.37 8.37
CA ARG A 323 -13.60 -12.90 8.69
C ARG A 323 -13.02 -12.03 7.59
N ILE A 324 -11.96 -11.29 7.92
CA ILE A 324 -11.18 -10.52 6.96
C ILE A 324 -9.69 -10.82 7.15
N ALA A 325 -8.99 -11.14 6.05
CA ALA A 325 -7.58 -11.53 6.07
C ALA A 325 -6.81 -10.85 4.93
N ASP A 326 -6.84 -9.52 4.91
CA ASP A 326 -6.11 -8.71 3.93
C ASP A 326 -5.62 -7.38 4.52
N ALA A 327 -5.09 -6.50 3.67
CA ALA A 327 -4.54 -5.20 4.05
C ALA A 327 -5.53 -4.25 4.74
N SER A 328 -6.85 -4.42 4.55
CA SER A 328 -7.87 -3.57 5.19
C SER A 328 -7.81 -3.65 6.71
N ILE A 329 -7.32 -4.74 7.30
CA ILE A 329 -7.35 -4.91 8.76
C ILE A 329 -6.21 -4.23 9.50
N MET A 330 -5.20 -3.69 8.81
CA MET A 330 -4.04 -3.11 9.48
C MET A 330 -4.45 -1.85 10.28
N PRO A 331 -4.24 -1.80 11.61
CA PRO A 331 -4.61 -0.63 12.41
C PRO A 331 -3.77 0.59 12.04
N GLN A 332 -2.48 0.36 11.80
CA GLN A 332 -1.54 1.35 11.32
C GLN A 332 -0.73 0.73 10.18
N ILE A 333 -0.47 1.52 9.15
CA ILE A 333 0.41 1.11 8.06
C ILE A 333 1.83 0.87 8.59
N PRO A 334 2.47 -0.28 8.27
CA PRO A 334 3.83 -0.56 8.71
C PRO A 334 4.84 0.32 7.97
N THR A 335 5.97 0.62 8.60
CA THR A 335 7.11 1.25 7.90
C THR A 335 7.59 0.30 6.78
N GLY A 336 7.44 0.72 5.52
CA GLY A 336 7.85 -0.04 4.35
C GLY A 336 6.72 -0.62 3.50
N ASN A 337 7.04 -1.51 2.57
CA ASN A 337 6.08 -2.05 1.61
C ASN A 337 5.10 -3.07 2.25
N THR A 338 3.82 -3.00 1.90
CA THR A 338 2.73 -3.72 2.61
C THR A 338 2.44 -5.14 2.11
N ASN A 339 3.11 -5.62 1.05
CA ASN A 339 2.89 -6.96 0.52
C ASN A 339 3.27 -8.07 1.52
N ALA A 340 4.47 -8.00 2.13
CA ALA A 340 4.90 -9.01 3.10
C ALA A 340 4.04 -9.02 4.39
N PRO A 341 3.72 -7.86 5.00
CA PRO A 341 2.75 -7.78 6.09
C PRO A 341 1.37 -8.38 5.74
N THR A 342 0.85 -8.14 4.53
CA THR A 342 -0.43 -8.72 4.07
C THR A 342 -0.37 -10.25 3.98
N ILE A 343 0.74 -10.82 3.49
CA ILE A 343 0.93 -12.27 3.46
C ILE A 343 0.99 -12.83 4.88
N MET A 344 1.72 -12.16 5.79
CA MET A 344 1.81 -12.58 7.20
C MET A 344 0.45 -12.56 7.90
N ILE A 345 -0.39 -11.56 7.63
CA ILE A 345 -1.79 -11.50 8.06
C ILE A 345 -2.56 -12.75 7.59
N ALA A 346 -2.45 -13.11 6.31
CA ALA A 346 -3.13 -14.28 5.77
C ALA A 346 -2.63 -15.60 6.40
N GLU A 347 -1.33 -15.74 6.65
CA GLU A 347 -0.74 -16.90 7.36
C GLU A 347 -1.28 -17.00 8.79
N ARG A 348 -1.34 -15.88 9.52
CA ARG A 348 -1.91 -15.83 10.88
C ARG A 348 -3.39 -16.18 10.90
N ALA A 349 -4.18 -15.64 9.97
CA ALA A 349 -5.60 -15.96 9.85
C ALA A 349 -5.82 -17.45 9.53
N ALA A 350 -5.04 -18.02 8.62
CA ALA A 350 -5.09 -19.44 8.28
C ALA A 350 -4.77 -20.33 9.49
N ALA A 351 -3.72 -20.00 10.25
CA ALA A 351 -3.35 -20.70 11.48
C ALA A 351 -4.48 -20.70 12.53
N VAL A 352 -5.12 -19.53 12.74
CA VAL A 352 -6.29 -19.40 13.63
C VAL A 352 -7.47 -20.25 13.14
N LEU A 353 -7.73 -20.26 11.83
CA LEU A 353 -8.84 -21.02 11.23
C LEU A 353 -8.68 -22.54 11.37
N VAL A 354 -7.47 -23.07 11.21
CA VAL A 354 -7.21 -24.52 11.28
C VAL A 354 -6.84 -25.00 12.68
N GLY A 355 -6.67 -24.09 13.64
CA GLY A 355 -6.31 -24.40 15.03
C GLY A 355 -4.85 -24.87 15.21
N SER A 356 -3.95 -24.50 14.30
CA SER A 356 -2.53 -24.89 14.34
C SER A 356 -1.63 -23.67 14.55
N PRO A 357 -0.64 -23.71 15.45
CA PRO A 357 0.34 -22.64 15.57
C PRO A 357 1.19 -22.54 14.30
N LEU A 358 1.62 -21.32 13.96
CA LEU A 358 2.61 -21.12 12.89
C LEU A 358 3.96 -21.69 13.34
N GLU A 359 4.43 -22.74 12.68
CA GLU A 359 5.80 -23.23 12.88
C GLU A 359 6.80 -22.17 12.35
N GLY A 360 7.77 -21.78 13.18
CA GLY A 360 8.89 -20.94 12.76
C GLY A 360 8.71 -19.42 12.90
N ILE A 361 7.56 -18.92 13.36
CA ILE A 361 7.40 -17.52 13.75
C ILE A 361 7.27 -17.45 15.27
N THR A 362 8.42 -17.43 15.95
CA THR A 362 8.49 -17.06 17.36
C THR A 362 7.88 -15.68 17.53
N THR A 363 6.93 -15.52 18.45
CA THR A 363 6.51 -14.21 18.94
C THR A 363 7.74 -13.41 19.42
N PRO A 364 7.77 -12.08 19.23
CA PRO A 364 8.80 -11.24 19.85
C PRO A 364 8.90 -11.47 21.36
#